data_AF-A0A529LVJ3-F1
#
_entry.id   AF-A0A529LVJ3-F1
#
_cell.length_a   1.000
_cell.length_b   1.000
_cell.length_c   1.000
_cell.angle_alpha   90.00
_cell.angle_beta   90.00
_cell.angle_gamma   90.00
#
_symmetry.space_group_name_H-M   'P 1'
#
loop_
_entity.id
_entity.type
_entity.pdbx_description
1 polymer ?
#
loop_
_entity_poly.entity_id
_entity_poly.type
_entity_poly.pdbx_seq_one_letter_code
_entity_poly.pdbx_strand_id
1 'polypeptide(L)'
;MRSSEYEKYLTREPFDILDIPPIKYQIDRPVVVPFETSEGGYESLAKGNGVELDGIVDSLSTLMSEIGRGRPIKIIGQPLLYTPTAIAIEKGDPEFAAELKGAIDRLREDGMLKS
;
A
#
# COMPACT_ATOMS: atom_id res chain seq x y z
N MET A 1 5.13 15.34 -10.66
CA MET A 1 3.95 14.52 -10.35
C MET A 1 4.36 13.56 -9.25
N ARG A 2 3.60 13.44 -8.15
CA ARG A 2 3.91 12.42 -7.11
C ARG A 2 3.34 11.10 -7.61
N SER A 3 4.20 10.10 -7.85
CA SER A 3 3.79 8.73 -8.17
C SER A 3 3.24 8.07 -6.91
N SER A 4 2.21 7.24 -7.06
CA SER A 4 1.68 6.45 -5.93
C SER A 4 2.69 5.38 -5.50
N GLU A 5 2.61 4.88 -4.27
CA GLU A 5 3.46 3.76 -3.82
C GLU A 5 3.31 2.51 -4.72
N TYR A 6 2.12 2.30 -5.28
CA TYR A 6 1.86 1.19 -6.21
C TYR A 6 2.57 1.39 -7.54
N GLU A 7 2.54 2.61 -8.09
CA GLU A 7 3.27 2.96 -9.30
C GLU A 7 4.78 2.83 -9.07
N LYS A 8 5.29 3.36 -7.95
CA LYS A 8 6.70 3.22 -7.56
C LYS A 8 7.14 1.76 -7.46
N TYR A 9 6.29 0.87 -6.93
CA TYR A 9 6.56 -0.57 -6.92
C TYR A 9 6.72 -1.12 -8.34
N LEU A 10 5.79 -0.80 -9.23
CA LEU A 10 5.74 -1.33 -10.60
C LEU A 10 6.88 -0.77 -11.48
N THR A 11 7.23 0.51 -11.30
CA THR A 11 8.30 1.18 -12.05
C THR A 11 9.69 1.02 -11.40
N ARG A 12 9.75 0.45 -10.19
CA ARG A 12 10.95 0.32 -9.36
C ARG A 12 11.60 1.66 -9.01
N GLU A 13 10.77 2.70 -8.82
CA GLU A 13 11.20 3.99 -8.29
C GLU A 13 11.45 3.90 -6.77
N PRO A 14 12.36 4.73 -6.23
CA PRO A 14 12.56 4.82 -4.78
C PRO A 14 11.30 5.26 -4.02
N PHE A 15 10.99 4.58 -2.92
CA PHE A 15 9.83 4.90 -2.07
C PHE A 15 10.02 6.14 -1.20
N ASP A 16 11.25 6.59 -0.99
CA ASP A 16 11.62 7.69 -0.07
C ASP A 16 11.18 7.44 1.38
N ILE A 17 11.07 6.16 1.78
CA ILE A 17 10.71 5.71 3.13
C ILE A 17 11.98 5.31 3.87
N LEU A 18 12.17 5.89 5.07
CA LEU A 18 13.28 5.53 5.95
C LEU A 18 13.15 4.06 6.39
N ASP A 19 14.26 3.33 6.40
CA ASP A 19 14.36 1.94 6.86
C ASP A 19 13.44 0.94 6.13
N ILE A 20 13.06 1.23 4.88
CA ILE A 20 12.35 0.25 4.05
C ILE A 20 13.25 -0.97 3.80
N PRO A 21 12.81 -2.20 4.12
CA PRO A 21 13.58 -3.40 3.81
C PRO A 21 13.81 -3.55 2.30
N PRO A 22 14.85 -4.30 1.88
CA PRO A 22 15.05 -4.62 0.47
C PRO A 22 13.80 -5.23 -0.17
N ILE A 23 13.32 -4.61 -1.24
CA ILE A 23 12.09 -5.03 -1.92
C ILE A 23 12.43 -6.19 -2.87
N LYS A 24 11.74 -7.33 -2.71
CA LYS A 24 11.77 -8.42 -3.68
C LYS A 24 10.62 -8.27 -4.66
N TYR A 25 10.90 -7.71 -5.83
CA TYR A 25 9.90 -7.54 -6.89
C TYR A 25 9.43 -8.88 -7.43
N GLN A 26 8.11 -9.12 -7.38
CA GLN A 26 7.46 -10.33 -7.91
C GLN A 26 6.89 -10.14 -9.31
N ILE A 27 6.75 -8.89 -9.77
CA ILE A 27 6.24 -8.54 -11.10
C ILE A 27 7.44 -8.10 -11.94
N ASP A 28 7.68 -8.78 -13.06
CA ASP A 28 8.79 -8.46 -13.96
C ASP A 28 8.30 -7.68 -15.18
N ARG A 29 8.95 -6.54 -15.45
CA ARG A 29 8.71 -5.64 -16.60
C ARG A 29 7.21 -5.40 -16.90
N PRO A 30 6.43 -4.87 -15.96
CA PRO A 30 5.02 -4.56 -16.21
C PRO A 30 4.86 -3.42 -17.22
N VAL A 31 3.78 -3.46 -18.00
CA VAL A 31 3.26 -2.27 -18.68
C VAL A 31 2.34 -1.56 -17.70
N VAL A 32 2.74 -0.39 -17.22
CA VAL A 32 1.98 0.37 -16.21
C VAL A 32 0.91 1.20 -16.90
N VAL A 33 -0.35 0.97 -16.54
CA VAL A 33 -1.51 1.73 -17.03
C VAL A 33 -2.00 2.62 -15.87
N PRO A 34 -1.77 3.94 -15.92
CA PRO A 34 -2.22 4.84 -14.87
C PRO A 34 -3.73 5.09 -14.96
N PHE A 35 -4.37 5.20 -13.80
CA PHE A 35 -5.76 5.62 -13.67
C PHE A 35 -5.83 6.83 -12.73
N GLU A 36 -6.77 7.74 -13.01
CA GLU A 36 -7.02 8.89 -12.13
C GLU A 36 -7.61 8.46 -10.78
N THR A 37 -8.41 7.39 -10.78
CA THR A 37 -9.04 6.81 -9.59
C THR A 37 -8.91 5.29 -9.60
N SER A 38 -8.85 4.67 -8.42
CA SER A 38 -8.83 3.21 -8.32
C SER A 38 -10.08 2.57 -8.92
N GLU A 39 -11.24 3.25 -8.88
CA GLU A 39 -12.50 2.74 -9.42
C GLU A 39 -12.40 2.41 -10.91
N GLY A 40 -11.81 3.29 -11.72
CA GLY A 40 -11.64 3.03 -13.15
C GLY A 40 -10.79 1.79 -13.44
N GLY A 41 -9.73 1.58 -12.66
CA GLY A 41 -8.91 0.36 -12.75
C GLY A 41 -9.69 -0.90 -12.37
N TYR A 42 -10.54 -0.82 -11.35
CA TYR A 42 -11.39 -1.92 -10.93
C TYR A 42 -12.46 -2.27 -11.96
N GLU A 43 -13.10 -1.28 -12.58
CA GLU A 43 -14.07 -1.48 -13.65
C GLU A 43 -13.43 -2.13 -14.88
N SER A 44 -12.23 -1.68 -15.26
CA SER A 44 -11.45 -2.29 -16.35
C SER A 44 -11.11 -3.76 -16.07
N LEU A 45 -10.63 -4.08 -14.86
CA LEU A 45 -10.30 -5.46 -14.48
C LEU A 45 -11.55 -6.35 -14.40
N ALA A 46 -12.69 -5.81 -13.95
CA ALA A 46 -13.95 -6.55 -13.82
C ALA A 46 -14.53 -7.04 -15.16
N LYS A 47 -14.16 -6.42 -16.28
CA LYS A 47 -14.53 -6.88 -17.64
C LYS A 47 -13.90 -8.23 -18.00
N GLY A 48 -12.84 -8.62 -17.29
CA GLY A 48 -12.15 -9.89 -17.48
C GLY A 48 -10.64 -9.72 -17.48
N ASN A 49 -9.95 -10.69 -16.89
CA ASN A 49 -8.49 -10.73 -16.88
C ASN A 49 -7.92 -10.73 -18.32
N GLY A 50 -7.01 -9.80 -18.60
CA GLY A 50 -6.36 -9.65 -19.91
C GLY A 50 -7.24 -9.00 -20.99
N VAL A 51 -8.45 -8.54 -20.65
CA VAL A 51 -9.32 -7.80 -21.59
C VAL A 51 -8.83 -6.35 -21.73
N GLU A 52 -8.71 -5.65 -20.59
CA GLU A 52 -8.14 -4.30 -20.52
C GLU A 52 -6.93 -4.25 -19.57
N LEU A 53 -6.94 -5.06 -18.52
CA LEU A 53 -5.86 -5.18 -17.53
C LEU A 53 -5.64 -6.65 -17.15
N ASP A 54 -4.39 -7.02 -16.91
CA ASP A 54 -4.02 -8.33 -16.34
C ASP A 54 -4.13 -8.35 -14.80
N GLY A 55 -4.15 -7.17 -14.17
CA GLY A 55 -4.23 -7.05 -12.72
C GLY A 55 -4.11 -5.61 -12.25
N ILE A 56 -4.34 -5.42 -10.95
CA ILE A 56 -4.17 -4.14 -10.26
C ILE A 56 -3.35 -4.35 -8.99
N VAL A 57 -2.51 -3.37 -8.66
CA VAL A 57 -1.80 -3.30 -7.38
C VAL A 57 -2.44 -2.18 -6.56
N ASP A 58 -2.95 -2.52 -5.39
CA ASP A 58 -3.56 -1.59 -4.44
C ASP A 58 -3.40 -2.16 -3.01
N SER A 59 -3.82 -1.39 -2.00
CA SER A 59 -3.77 -1.82 -0.60
C SER A 59 -4.70 -3.00 -0.32
N LEU A 60 -4.23 -3.89 0.56
CA LEU A 60 -4.95 -5.11 0.94
C LEU A 60 -6.34 -4.79 1.51
N SER A 61 -6.45 -3.79 2.37
CA SER A 61 -7.73 -3.39 2.99
C SER A 61 -8.75 -2.91 1.98
N THR A 62 -8.33 -2.08 1.00
CA THR A 62 -9.21 -1.62 -0.07
C THR A 62 -9.68 -2.79 -0.94
N LEU A 63 -8.77 -3.66 -1.38
CA LEU A 63 -9.13 -4.83 -2.19
C LEU A 63 -10.07 -5.78 -1.43
N MET A 64 -9.86 -6.00 -0.14
CA MET A 64 -10.78 -6.78 0.69
C MET A 64 -12.17 -6.13 0.81
N SER A 65 -12.24 -4.81 0.90
CA SER A 65 -13.52 -4.08 0.91
C SER A 65 -14.27 -4.23 -0.41
N GLU A 66 -13.58 -4.12 -1.54
CA GLU A 66 -14.17 -4.30 -2.87
C GLU A 66 -14.67 -5.73 -3.11
N ILE A 67 -13.90 -6.73 -2.69
CA ILE A 67 -14.33 -8.13 -2.70
C ILE A 67 -15.57 -8.31 -1.82
N GLY A 68 -15.59 -7.71 -0.63
CA GLY A 68 -16.73 -7.74 0.28
C GLY A 68 -18.00 -7.09 -0.29
N ARG A 69 -17.85 -6.12 -1.21
CA ARG A 69 -18.95 -5.49 -1.97
C ARG A 69 -19.43 -6.33 -3.15
N GLY A 70 -18.82 -7.50 -3.40
CA GLY A 70 -19.22 -8.41 -4.47
C GLY A 70 -18.58 -8.09 -5.82
N ARG A 71 -17.55 -7.23 -5.87
CA ARG A 71 -16.82 -6.96 -7.12
C ARG A 71 -16.12 -8.24 -7.61
N PRO A 72 -16.16 -8.57 -8.91
CA PRO A 72 -15.60 -9.81 -9.46
C PRO A 72 -14.06 -9.73 -9.61
N ILE A 73 -13.36 -9.45 -8.51
CA ILE A 73 -11.90 -9.43 -8.42
C ILE A 73 -11.44 -10.42 -7.35
N LYS A 74 -10.17 -10.85 -7.43
CA LYS A 74 -9.55 -11.73 -6.43
C LYS A 74 -8.13 -11.28 -6.13
N ILE A 75 -7.72 -11.38 -4.87
CA ILE A 75 -6.32 -11.20 -4.47
C ILE A 75 -5.54 -12.46 -4.85
N ILE A 76 -4.34 -12.27 -5.41
CA ILE A 76 -3.42 -13.36 -5.78
C ILE A 76 -2.14 -13.26 -4.95
N GLY A 77 -1.64 -14.41 -4.49
CA GLY A 77 -0.38 -14.50 -3.77
C GLY A 77 -0.40 -13.84 -2.38
N GLN A 78 0.78 -13.40 -1.94
CA GLN A 78 1.00 -12.67 -0.69
C GLN A 78 1.22 -11.18 -0.98
N PRO A 79 1.07 -10.29 0.02
CA PRO A 79 1.36 -8.87 -0.16
C PRO A 79 2.75 -8.63 -0.77
N LEU A 80 2.81 -7.71 -1.73
CA LEU A 80 4.03 -7.39 -2.49
C LEU A 80 5.04 -6.59 -1.67
N LEU A 81 4.54 -5.78 -0.74
CA LEU A 81 5.32 -4.90 0.11
C LEU A 81 4.58 -4.66 1.43
N TYR A 82 5.34 -4.61 2.52
CA TYR A 82 4.90 -4.07 3.79
C TYR A 82 5.65 -2.76 4.01
N THR A 83 4.96 -1.63 3.88
CA THR A 83 5.56 -0.32 4.10
C THR A 83 5.57 0.00 5.60
N PRO A 84 6.71 0.48 6.15
CA PRO A 84 6.71 1.06 7.48
C PRO A 84 5.75 2.25 7.53
N THR A 85 4.81 2.23 8.49
CA THR A 85 3.91 3.36 8.73
C THR A 85 4.49 4.26 9.82
N ALA A 86 4.52 5.57 9.56
CA ALA A 86 4.94 6.57 10.52
C ALA A 86 3.80 7.57 10.79
N ILE A 87 3.79 8.15 11.99
CA ILE A 87 2.94 9.29 12.32
C ILE A 87 3.75 10.55 12.12
N ALA A 88 3.31 11.40 11.20
CA ALA A 88 3.93 12.70 10.97
C ALA A 88 3.46 13.70 12.04
N ILE A 89 4.42 14.44 12.60
CA ILE A 89 4.16 15.54 13.55
C ILE A 89 4.81 16.82 13.01
N GLU A 90 4.41 17.97 13.56
CA GLU A 90 5.08 19.23 13.24
C GLU A 90 6.55 19.21 13.67
N LYS A 91 7.38 19.85 12.87
CA LYS A 91 8.81 19.96 13.17
C LYS A 91 9.01 20.91 14.36
N GLY A 92 9.84 20.51 15.32
CA GLY A 92 10.25 21.36 16.43
C GLY A 92 9.51 21.10 17.74
N ASP A 93 8.71 20.02 17.82
CA ASP A 93 8.03 19.61 19.04
C ASP A 93 8.56 18.27 19.57
N PRO A 94 9.71 18.27 20.26
CA PRO A 94 10.30 17.04 20.81
C PRO A 94 9.51 16.47 22.00
N GLU A 95 8.73 17.30 22.71
CA GLU A 95 7.92 16.87 23.84
C GLU A 95 6.74 16.03 23.35
N PHE A 96 6.02 16.51 22.34
CA PHE A 96 4.95 15.75 21.71
C PHE A 96 5.46 14.49 21.02
N ALA A 97 6.64 14.54 20.38
CA ALA A 97 7.28 13.36 19.81
C ALA A 97 7.54 12.28 20.87
N ALA A 98 8.04 12.67 22.04
CA ALA A 98 8.31 11.76 23.15
C ALA A 98 7.03 11.18 23.75
N GLU A 99 5.98 12.01 23.90
CA GLU A 99 4.68 11.54 24.39
C GLU A 99 4.04 10.54 23.44
N LEU A 100 4.04 10.84 22.14
CA LEU A 100 3.50 9.95 21.11
C LEU A 100 4.26 8.63 21.08
N LYS A 101 5.60 8.67 21.15
CA LYS A 101 6.42 7.46 21.26
C LYS A 101 6.02 6.63 22.47
N GLY A 102 5.90 7.26 23.65
CA GLY A 102 5.51 6.57 24.87
C GLY A 102 4.10 5.96 24.79
N ALA A 103 3.16 6.61 24.11
CA ALA A 103 1.83 6.06 23.88
C ALA A 103 1.87 4.81 22.98
N ILE A 104 2.63 4.86 21.87
CA ILE A 104 2.80 3.71 20.98
C ILE A 104 3.49 2.54 21.69
N ASP A 105 4.50 2.81 22.52
CA ASP A 105 5.18 1.77 23.29
C ASP A 105 4.22 1.08 24.26
N ARG A 106 3.37 1.84 24.97
CA ARG A 106 2.32 1.26 25.84
C ARG A 106 1.32 0.38 25.08
N LEU A 107 0.88 0.82 23.89
CA LEU A 107 -0.02 0.03 23.04
C LEU A 107 0.64 -1.28 22.57
N ARG A 108 1.96 -1.31 22.43
CA ARG A 108 2.68 -2.55 22.10
C ARG A 108 2.80 -3.46 23.32
N GLU A 109 3.14 -2.89 24.47
CA GLU A 109 3.29 -3.62 25.73
C GLU A 109 1.99 -4.28 26.20
N ASP A 110 0.85 -3.60 26.04
CA ASP A 110 -0.47 -4.11 26.42
C ASP A 110 -1.11 -5.04 25.35
N GLY A 111 -0.45 -5.20 24.20
CA GLY A 111 -0.86 -6.07 23.11
C GLY A 111 -1.97 -5.51 22.22
N MET A 112 -2.38 -4.25 22.39
CA MET A 112 -3.35 -3.60 21.50
C MET A 112 -2.76 -3.30 20.11
N LEU A 113 -1.46 -3.07 20.02
CA LEU A 113 -0.72 -2.90 18.77
C LEU A 113 0.29 -4.03 18.60
N LYS A 114 0.00 -4.94 17.66
CA LYS A 114 0.90 -6.06 17.34
C LYS A 114 1.99 -5.61 16.37
N SER A 115 3.21 -6.10 16.62
CA SER A 115 4.39 -5.97 15.76
C SER A 115 4.26 -6.77 14.46
#